data_AF-A0AAW0FNJ7-F1
#
_entry.id   AF-A0AAW0FNJ7-F1
#
_cell.length_a   1.000
_cell.length_b   1.000
_cell.length_c   1.000
_cell.angle_alpha   90.00
_cell.angle_beta   90.00
_cell.angle_gamma   90.00
#
_symmetry.space_group_name_H-M   'P 1'
#
loop_
_entity.id
_entity.type
_entity.pdbx_description
1 polymer ?
#
loop_
_entity_poly.entity_id
_entity_poly.type
_entity_poly.pdbx_seq_one_letter_code
_entity_poly.pdbx_strand_id
1 'polypeptide(L)'
;MVITVPATVPIESFQRLRIETYTDVAAAALLVYDYLLTFNVEKSLIWPSRWNIMKVLFLLTRYLPFVDVTLVLFYQLKTNISVETCRATYFPAGWFIVLGIMVAEIILTIRTWAIWGRSKRIGIILGVSALVAIIPTLYIEKVFLDSLVFSPYPSPATPGCLLTAGNPIIAASFVIVILFETLVLTLTLIKGVQHYRIASGRGFVSVLYRDGVVFYIYLFGISVVNLIVIVAAPRDLANLLAIFQRVMHSLLSARVLMNLREANQREYALAGMQSSPLQHLSFSQSRSSEEDRLSFRRNLDGTVIDIS
;
A
#
# COMPACT_ATOMS: atom_id res chain seq x y z
N MET A 1 3.50 23.04 -40.45
CA MET A 1 2.08 23.15 -40.07
C MET A 1 2.04 23.81 -38.70
N VAL A 2 1.83 25.13 -38.64
CA VAL A 2 1.69 25.86 -37.37
C VAL A 2 0.32 25.48 -36.84
N ILE A 3 0.26 24.70 -35.77
CA ILE A 3 -0.99 24.43 -35.08
C ILE A 3 -1.39 25.76 -34.42
N THR A 4 -2.28 26.51 -35.07
CA THR A 4 -2.92 27.68 -34.49
C THR A 4 -3.80 27.17 -33.35
N VAL A 5 -3.32 27.33 -32.11
CA VAL A 5 -4.13 27.14 -30.91
C VAL A 5 -5.37 28.04 -31.07
N PRO A 6 -6.60 27.49 -31.04
CA PRO A 6 -7.79 28.31 -31.17
C PRO A 6 -7.79 29.37 -30.06
N ALA A 7 -8.10 30.62 -30.42
CA ALA A 7 -7.94 31.81 -29.60
C ALA A 7 -8.79 31.84 -28.30
N THR A 8 -9.46 30.76 -27.94
CA THR A 8 -10.24 30.63 -26.72
C THR A 8 -10.07 29.23 -26.13
N VAL A 9 -9.02 29.02 -25.33
CA VAL A 9 -9.07 27.95 -24.33
C VAL A 9 -10.20 28.34 -23.35
N PRO A 10 -11.25 27.52 -23.18
CA PRO A 10 -12.37 27.88 -22.31
C PRO A 10 -11.89 28.15 -20.88
N ILE A 11 -12.47 29.15 -20.20
CA ILE A 11 -12.17 29.46 -18.79
C ILE A 11 -12.33 28.22 -17.90
N GLU A 12 -13.27 27.34 -18.26
CA GLU A 12 -13.49 26.06 -17.58
C GLU A 12 -12.26 25.14 -17.57
N SER A 13 -11.49 25.06 -18.65
CA SER A 13 -10.28 24.22 -18.70
C SER A 13 -9.21 24.72 -17.71
N PHE A 14 -9.07 26.03 -17.52
CA PHE A 14 -8.17 26.59 -16.52
C PHE A 14 -8.61 26.29 -15.09
N GLN A 15 -9.92 26.33 -14.81
CA GLN A 15 -10.46 25.96 -13.50
C GLN A 15 -10.20 24.48 -13.20
N ARG A 16 -10.37 23.62 -14.20
CA ARG A 16 -10.13 22.17 -14.10
C ARG A 16 -8.67 21.82 -13.80
N LEU A 17 -7.73 22.42 -14.54
CA LEU A 17 -6.29 22.30 -14.27
C LEU A 17 -5.93 22.72 -12.84
N ARG A 18 -6.55 23.79 -12.35
CA ARG A 18 -6.31 24.27 -10.98
C ARG A 18 -6.86 23.30 -9.92
N ILE A 19 -8.01 22.69 -10.17
CA ILE A 19 -8.57 21.64 -9.29
C ILE A 19 -7.63 20.43 -9.22
N GLU A 20 -7.07 20.01 -10.35
CA GLU A 20 -6.04 18.96 -10.39
C GLU A 20 -4.82 19.34 -9.55
N THR A 21 -4.24 20.52 -9.77
CA THR A 21 -3.09 20.97 -8.97
C THR A 21 -3.39 21.04 -7.48
N TYR A 22 -4.58 21.51 -7.06
CA TYR A 22 -4.94 21.53 -5.64
C TYR A 22 -5.10 20.12 -5.06
N THR A 23 -5.64 19.20 -5.84
CA THR A 23 -5.76 17.78 -5.46
C THR A 23 -4.39 17.16 -5.25
N ASP A 24 -3.44 17.44 -6.14
CA ASP A 24 -2.08 16.91 -6.07
C ASP A 24 -1.26 17.53 -4.94
N VAL A 25 -1.44 18.83 -4.69
CA VAL A 25 -0.84 19.49 -3.51
C VAL A 25 -1.40 18.90 -2.21
N ALA A 26 -2.70 18.62 -2.15
CA ALA A 26 -3.30 17.95 -0.99
C ALA A 26 -2.77 16.53 -0.81
N ALA A 27 -2.60 15.77 -1.89
CA ALA A 27 -1.99 14.43 -1.86
C ALA A 27 -0.52 14.50 -1.40
N ALA A 28 0.24 15.50 -1.84
CA ALA A 28 1.61 15.75 -1.41
C ALA A 28 1.68 16.05 0.10
N ALA A 29 0.80 16.91 0.60
CA ALA A 29 0.72 17.23 2.02
C ALA A 29 0.37 15.98 2.84
N LEU A 30 -0.55 15.16 2.36
CA LEU A 30 -0.91 13.89 3.00
C LEU A 30 0.26 12.91 3.04
N LEU A 31 1.03 12.81 1.94
CA LEU A 31 2.23 11.97 1.86
C LEU A 31 3.28 12.39 2.92
N VAL A 32 3.58 13.69 3.01
CA VAL A 32 4.54 14.23 3.99
C VAL A 32 4.02 14.01 5.40
N TYR A 33 2.75 14.29 5.65
CA TYR A 33 2.12 14.13 6.97
C TYR A 33 2.18 12.67 7.44
N ASP A 34 1.81 11.72 6.58
CA ASP A 34 1.90 10.30 6.89
C ASP A 34 3.34 9.86 7.17
N TYR A 35 4.28 10.33 6.36
CA TYR A 35 5.70 10.03 6.52
C TYR A 35 6.19 10.44 7.91
N LEU A 36 5.91 11.69 8.32
CA LEU A 36 6.31 12.21 9.62
C LEU A 36 5.70 11.41 10.78
N LEU A 37 4.41 11.05 10.69
CA LEU A 37 3.73 10.28 11.73
C LEU A 37 4.31 8.87 11.91
N THR A 38 4.68 8.22 10.80
CA THR A 38 5.08 6.81 10.80
C THR A 38 6.60 6.62 10.82
N PHE A 39 7.39 7.70 10.75
CA PHE A 39 8.86 7.66 10.73
C PHE A 39 9.46 6.92 11.92
N ASN A 40 8.94 7.11 13.14
CA ASN A 40 9.45 6.44 14.34
C ASN A 40 9.24 4.92 14.29
N VAL A 41 8.08 4.50 13.78
CA VAL A 41 7.74 3.08 13.57
C VAL A 41 8.62 2.50 12.47
N GLU A 42 8.83 3.25 11.38
CA GLU A 42 9.72 2.85 10.29
C GLU A 42 11.16 2.63 10.80
N LYS A 43 11.69 3.60 11.55
CA LYS A 43 13.04 3.56 12.16
C LYS A 43 13.25 2.32 13.03
N SER A 44 12.26 1.95 13.84
CA SER A 44 12.35 0.81 14.76
C SER A 44 12.13 -0.54 14.07
N LEU A 45 11.24 -0.63 13.08
CA LEU A 45 10.81 -1.92 12.49
C LEU A 45 11.50 -2.27 11.16
N ILE A 46 11.86 -1.27 10.36
CA ILE A 46 12.31 -1.48 8.97
C ILE A 46 13.82 -1.38 8.85
N TRP A 47 14.42 -0.33 9.42
CA TRP A 47 15.85 -0.07 9.30
C TRP A 47 16.75 -1.18 9.86
N PRO A 48 16.55 -1.67 11.10
CA PRO A 48 17.38 -2.74 11.67
C PRO A 48 17.12 -4.12 11.05
N SER A 49 16.03 -4.29 10.30
CA SER A 49 15.70 -5.56 9.64
C SER A 49 16.73 -5.91 8.57
N ARG A 50 17.03 -7.21 8.44
CA ARG A 50 17.83 -7.74 7.32
C ARG A 50 17.23 -7.37 5.97
N TRP A 51 18.09 -7.24 4.96
CA TRP A 51 17.67 -7.02 3.58
C TRP A 51 16.94 -8.25 3.04
N ASN A 52 15.73 -8.04 2.54
CA ASN A 52 14.91 -9.03 1.86
C ASN A 52 13.99 -8.33 0.85
N ILE A 53 13.33 -9.11 0.00
CA ILE A 53 12.44 -8.61 -1.05
C ILE A 53 11.38 -7.65 -0.47
N MET A 54 10.77 -7.98 0.66
CA MET A 54 9.75 -7.13 1.29
C MET A 54 10.30 -5.78 1.78
N LYS A 55 11.55 -5.74 2.26
CA LYS A 55 12.22 -4.48 2.65
C LYS A 55 12.46 -3.61 1.41
N VAL A 56 12.91 -4.20 0.30
CA VAL A 56 13.12 -3.47 -0.95
C VAL A 56 11.80 -2.90 -1.48
N LEU A 57 10.75 -3.73 -1.56
CA LEU A 57 9.43 -3.30 -2.00
C LEU A 57 8.84 -2.20 -1.10
N PHE A 58 9.03 -2.31 0.21
CA PHE A 58 8.63 -1.27 1.15
C PHE A 58 9.35 0.06 0.85
N LEU A 59 10.67 0.05 0.70
CA LEU A 59 11.43 1.27 0.41
C LEU A 59 11.03 1.89 -0.92
N LEU A 60 10.86 1.08 -1.98
CA LEU A 60 10.39 1.57 -3.28
C LEU A 60 9.03 2.24 -3.17
N THR A 61 8.07 1.57 -2.52
CA THR A 61 6.73 2.09 -2.30
C THR A 61 6.74 3.38 -1.49
N ARG A 62 7.59 3.45 -0.47
CA ARG A 62 7.64 4.54 0.50
C ARG A 62 8.31 5.80 -0.05
N TYR A 63 9.40 5.64 -0.79
CA TYR A 63 10.25 6.77 -1.19
C TYR A 63 10.06 7.21 -2.64
N LEU A 64 9.63 6.32 -3.55
CA LEU A 64 9.34 6.74 -4.92
C LEU A 64 8.28 7.86 -5.00
N PRO A 65 7.16 7.85 -4.24
CA PRO A 65 6.13 8.89 -4.28
C PRO A 65 6.64 10.33 -4.21
N PHE A 66 7.71 10.56 -3.46
CA PHE A 66 8.32 11.88 -3.36
C PHE A 66 8.90 12.35 -4.71
N VAL A 67 9.40 11.42 -5.52
CA VAL A 67 9.89 11.70 -6.87
C VAL A 67 8.72 12.01 -7.81
N ASP A 68 7.70 11.16 -7.87
CA ASP A 68 6.54 11.39 -8.76
C ASP A 68 5.81 12.68 -8.41
N VAL A 69 5.49 12.91 -7.14
CA VAL A 69 4.81 14.14 -6.70
C VAL A 69 5.65 15.39 -6.98
N THR A 70 6.96 15.33 -6.78
CA THR A 70 7.84 16.48 -7.08
C THR A 70 7.86 16.80 -8.57
N LEU A 71 7.96 15.79 -9.43
CA LEU A 71 7.92 15.98 -10.88
C LEU A 71 6.58 16.54 -11.35
N VAL A 72 5.47 16.05 -10.78
CA VAL A 72 4.12 16.53 -11.10
C VAL A 72 3.93 17.99 -10.70
N LEU A 73 4.21 18.32 -9.44
CA LEU A 73 4.07 19.69 -8.95
C LEU A 73 5.02 20.64 -9.68
N PHE A 74 6.21 20.18 -10.08
CA PHE A 74 7.13 21.00 -10.86
C PHE A 74 6.51 21.44 -12.19
N TYR A 75 6.00 20.51 -13.01
CA TYR A 75 5.45 20.91 -14.30
C TYR A 75 4.10 21.63 -14.17
N GLN A 76 3.33 21.37 -13.11
CA GLN A 76 2.04 22.03 -12.86
C GLN A 76 2.20 23.48 -12.37
N LEU A 77 3.18 23.76 -11.51
CA LEU A 77 3.36 25.07 -10.89
C LEU A 77 4.30 26.00 -11.66
N LYS A 78 5.14 25.44 -12.55
CA LYS A 78 6.10 26.22 -13.33
C LYS A 78 5.40 27.06 -14.40
N THR A 79 5.64 28.36 -14.38
CA THR A 79 5.26 29.31 -15.44
C THR A 79 6.29 29.32 -16.56
N ASN A 80 5.88 29.73 -17.76
CA ASN A 80 6.77 29.85 -18.93
C ASN A 80 7.57 28.56 -19.21
N ILE A 81 6.92 27.41 -19.10
CA ILE A 81 7.53 26.11 -19.37
C ILE A 81 7.50 25.81 -20.88
N SER A 82 8.62 25.31 -21.42
CA SER A 82 8.69 24.90 -22.82
C SER A 82 8.01 23.54 -23.03
N VAL A 83 7.58 23.25 -24.26
CA VAL A 83 6.97 21.97 -24.64
C VAL A 83 7.93 20.80 -24.41
N GLU A 84 9.23 21.01 -24.67
CA GLU A 84 10.29 20.02 -24.48
C GLU A 84 10.48 19.72 -22.99
N THR A 85 10.49 20.76 -22.15
CA THR A 85 10.60 20.61 -20.70
C THR A 85 9.39 19.86 -20.16
N CYS A 86 8.19 20.20 -20.64
CA CYS A 86 6.96 19.51 -20.27
C CYS A 86 7.05 18.00 -20.57
N ARG A 87 7.46 17.63 -21.79
CA ARG A 87 7.65 16.22 -22.16
C ARG A 87 8.71 15.54 -21.28
N ALA A 88 9.84 16.22 -21.06
CA ALA A 88 10.95 15.70 -20.26
C ALA A 88 10.58 15.46 -18.78
N THR A 89 9.58 16.15 -18.24
CA THR A 89 9.11 15.95 -16.85
C THR A 89 7.88 15.08 -16.75
N TYR A 90 6.93 15.23 -17.67
CA TYR A 90 5.66 14.50 -17.65
C TYR A 90 5.87 13.00 -17.90
N PHE A 91 6.73 12.65 -18.86
CA PHE A 91 6.92 11.24 -19.24
C PHE A 91 7.56 10.42 -18.11
N PRO A 92 8.66 10.88 -17.46
CA PRO A 92 9.16 10.20 -16.27
C PRO A 92 8.14 10.14 -15.14
N ALA A 93 7.36 11.20 -14.91
CA ALA A 93 6.32 11.20 -13.88
C ALA A 93 5.28 10.08 -14.10
N GLY A 94 4.75 9.95 -15.32
CA GLY A 94 3.83 8.85 -15.68
C GLY A 94 4.42 7.47 -15.42
N TRP A 95 5.66 7.23 -15.84
CA TRP A 95 6.36 5.97 -15.55
C TRP A 95 6.55 5.71 -14.06
N PHE A 96 6.96 6.71 -13.27
CA PHE A 96 7.12 6.53 -11.82
C PHE A 96 5.79 6.23 -11.13
N ILE A 97 4.70 6.85 -11.57
CA ILE A 97 3.34 6.56 -11.07
C ILE A 97 2.98 5.10 -11.34
N VAL A 98 3.08 4.64 -12.58
CA VAL A 98 2.72 3.26 -12.97
C VAL A 98 3.62 2.24 -12.29
N LEU A 99 4.94 2.42 -12.32
CA LEU A 99 5.89 1.55 -11.62
C LEU A 99 5.57 1.50 -10.12
N GLY A 100 5.24 2.64 -9.53
CA GLY A 100 4.89 2.77 -8.14
C GLY A 100 3.62 2.01 -7.73
N ILE A 101 2.56 2.12 -8.53
CA ILE A 101 1.30 1.37 -8.33
C ILE A 101 1.59 -0.13 -8.44
N MET A 102 2.35 -0.57 -9.45
CA MET A 102 2.71 -1.98 -9.59
C MET A 102 3.48 -2.54 -8.40
N VAL A 103 4.41 -1.77 -7.82
CA VAL A 103 5.12 -2.21 -6.60
C VAL A 103 4.13 -2.42 -5.44
N ALA A 104 3.17 -1.51 -5.26
CA ALA A 104 2.12 -1.67 -4.25
C ALA A 104 1.26 -2.92 -4.50
N GLU A 105 0.83 -3.15 -5.75
CA GLU A 105 0.07 -4.34 -6.14
C GLU A 105 0.84 -5.64 -5.91
N ILE A 106 2.15 -5.66 -6.18
CA ILE A 106 3.01 -6.81 -5.88
C ILE A 106 3.07 -7.07 -4.37
N ILE A 107 3.16 -6.03 -3.54
CA ILE A 107 3.13 -6.18 -2.07
C ILE A 107 1.83 -6.84 -1.62
N LEU A 108 0.69 -6.35 -2.13
CA LEU A 108 -0.63 -6.87 -1.82
C LEU A 108 -0.79 -8.33 -2.26
N THR A 109 -0.26 -8.66 -3.44
CA THR A 109 -0.27 -10.01 -4.02
C THR A 109 0.55 -10.99 -3.19
N ILE A 110 1.79 -10.62 -2.82
CA ILE A 110 2.64 -11.45 -1.96
C ILE A 110 1.96 -11.69 -0.61
N ARG A 111 1.33 -10.65 -0.06
CA ARG A 111 0.58 -10.77 1.20
C ARG A 111 -0.60 -11.73 1.07
N THR A 112 -1.40 -11.62 0.02
CA THR A 112 -2.51 -12.55 -0.23
C THR A 112 -2.00 -13.97 -0.40
N TRP A 113 -0.89 -14.19 -1.11
CA TRP A 113 -0.28 -15.51 -1.21
C TRP A 113 0.18 -16.06 0.16
N ALA A 114 0.74 -15.22 1.02
CA ALA A 114 1.15 -15.60 2.37
C ALA A 114 -0.06 -15.97 3.26
N ILE A 115 -1.17 -15.24 3.18
CA ILE A 115 -2.44 -15.54 3.87
C ILE A 115 -2.96 -16.94 3.48
N TRP A 116 -2.76 -17.34 2.23
CA TRP A 116 -3.10 -18.66 1.74
C TRP A 116 -2.05 -19.74 2.08
N GLY A 117 -1.22 -19.51 3.10
CA GLY A 117 -0.20 -20.46 3.57
C GLY A 117 0.87 -20.77 2.51
N ARG A 118 1.12 -19.83 1.58
CA ARG A 118 2.02 -20.01 0.42
C ARG A 118 1.67 -21.23 -0.45
N SER A 119 0.39 -21.55 -0.58
CA SER A 119 -0.09 -22.60 -1.48
C SER A 119 0.43 -22.38 -2.90
N LYS A 120 1.10 -23.39 -3.49
CA LYS A 120 1.66 -23.32 -4.85
C LYS A 120 0.58 -22.99 -5.89
N ARG A 121 -0.63 -23.54 -5.73
CA ARG A 121 -1.75 -23.29 -6.65
C ARG A 121 -2.16 -21.82 -6.66
N ILE A 122 -2.34 -21.22 -5.49
CA ILE A 122 -2.71 -19.81 -5.35
C ILE A 122 -1.56 -18.91 -5.82
N GLY A 123 -0.32 -19.29 -5.54
CA GLY A 123 0.86 -18.56 -6.03
C GLY A 123 0.94 -18.52 -7.55
N ILE A 124 0.65 -19.63 -8.23
CA ILE A 124 0.59 -19.69 -9.70
C ILE A 124 -0.54 -18.82 -10.24
N ILE A 125 -1.75 -18.92 -9.66
CA ILE A 125 -2.91 -18.10 -10.09
C ILE A 125 -2.55 -16.61 -9.96
N LEU A 126 -2.09 -16.18 -8.79
CA LEU A 126 -1.72 -14.79 -8.55
C LEU A 126 -0.57 -14.31 -9.45
N GLY A 127 0.46 -15.14 -9.64
CA GLY A 127 1.60 -14.80 -10.49
C GLY A 127 1.21 -14.65 -11.96
N VAL A 128 0.42 -15.57 -12.50
CA VAL A 128 -0.06 -15.50 -13.89
C VAL A 128 -0.99 -14.30 -14.06
N SER A 129 -1.94 -14.09 -13.15
CA SER A 129 -2.83 -12.93 -13.18
C SER A 129 -2.07 -11.60 -13.09
N ALA A 130 -1.03 -11.52 -12.26
CA ALA A 130 -0.18 -10.33 -12.17
C ALA A 130 0.57 -10.07 -13.48
N LEU A 131 1.13 -11.10 -14.13
CA LEU A 131 1.80 -10.93 -15.43
C LEU A 131 0.83 -10.47 -16.53
N VAL A 132 -0.36 -11.05 -16.58
CA VAL A 132 -1.43 -10.68 -17.53
C VAL A 132 -1.95 -9.26 -17.25
N ALA A 133 -1.86 -8.75 -16.03
CA ALA A 133 -2.19 -7.38 -15.70
C ALA A 133 -1.05 -6.40 -16.03
N ILE A 134 0.19 -6.73 -15.65
CA ILE A 134 1.36 -5.86 -15.77
C ILE A 134 1.74 -5.61 -17.23
N ILE A 135 1.86 -6.66 -18.05
CA ILE A 135 2.39 -6.54 -19.41
C ILE A 135 1.52 -5.60 -20.27
N PRO A 136 0.18 -5.77 -20.35
CA PRO A 136 -0.65 -4.85 -21.12
C PRO A 136 -0.70 -3.45 -20.53
N THR A 137 -0.64 -3.31 -19.19
CA THR A 137 -0.61 -1.99 -18.54
C THR A 137 0.62 -1.19 -18.95
N LEU A 138 1.80 -1.81 -18.99
CA LEU A 138 3.03 -1.15 -19.44
C LEU A 138 2.97 -0.75 -20.92
N TYR A 139 2.38 -1.62 -21.75
CA TYR A 139 2.17 -1.32 -23.16
C TYR A 139 1.19 -0.15 -23.36
N ILE A 140 0.05 -0.17 -22.64
CA ILE A 140 -0.96 0.88 -22.68
C ILE A 140 -0.37 2.21 -22.22
N GLU A 141 0.39 2.22 -21.12
CA GLU A 141 1.04 3.44 -20.62
C GLU A 141 2.00 4.02 -21.65
N LYS A 142 2.82 3.17 -22.28
CA LYS A 142 3.71 3.61 -23.36
C LYS A 142 2.93 4.25 -24.51
N VAL A 143 1.89 3.57 -25.01
CA VAL A 143 1.06 4.08 -26.11
C VAL A 143 0.34 5.35 -25.71
N PHE A 144 -0.13 5.45 -24.46
CA PHE A 144 -0.76 6.64 -23.92
C PHE A 144 0.20 7.82 -23.92
N LEU A 145 1.37 7.68 -23.29
CA LEU A 145 2.39 8.74 -23.22
C LEU A 145 2.86 9.16 -24.62
N ASP A 146 3.14 8.20 -25.51
CA ASP A 146 3.56 8.48 -26.89
C ASP A 146 2.45 9.19 -27.70
N SER A 147 1.19 9.09 -27.30
CA SER A 147 0.06 9.77 -27.96
C SER A 147 -0.19 11.21 -27.47
N LEU A 148 0.47 11.65 -26.40
CA LEU A 148 0.22 12.96 -25.81
C LEU A 148 0.84 14.08 -26.64
N VAL A 149 0.02 15.08 -26.95
CA VAL A 149 0.42 16.29 -27.67
C VAL A 149 0.32 17.49 -26.74
N PHE A 150 1.45 18.19 -26.57
CA PHE A 150 1.54 19.40 -25.78
C PHE A 150 1.60 20.64 -26.68
N SER A 151 1.09 21.76 -26.20
CA SER A 151 1.13 23.04 -26.89
C SER A 151 1.55 24.17 -25.94
N PRO A 152 2.15 25.25 -26.44
CA PRO A 152 2.48 26.40 -25.58
C PRO A 152 1.21 27.15 -25.17
N TYR A 153 1.21 27.73 -23.97
CA TYR A 153 0.15 28.64 -23.56
C TYR A 153 0.26 29.99 -24.29
N PRO A 154 -0.87 30.66 -24.62
CA PRO A 154 -0.86 32.00 -25.20
C PRO A 154 -0.26 33.07 -24.26
N SER A 155 -0.37 32.85 -22.94
CA SER A 155 0.20 33.71 -21.92
C SER A 155 1.35 32.99 -21.20
N PRO A 156 2.56 33.57 -21.13
CA PRO A 156 3.68 32.98 -20.40
C PRO A 156 3.48 32.96 -18.89
N ALA A 157 2.53 33.73 -18.37
CA ALA A 157 2.18 33.77 -16.95
C ALA A 157 1.33 32.57 -16.51
N THR A 158 0.78 31.79 -17.44
CA THR A 158 -0.01 30.61 -17.12
C THR A 158 0.92 29.46 -16.71
N PRO A 159 0.77 28.91 -15.49
CA PRO A 159 1.53 27.74 -15.07
C PRO A 159 0.97 26.46 -15.68
N GLY A 160 1.82 25.44 -15.80
CA GLY A 160 1.38 24.11 -16.21
C GLY A 160 1.79 23.70 -17.61
N CYS A 161 1.46 22.46 -17.95
CA CYS A 161 1.52 21.91 -19.30
C CYS A 161 0.14 21.92 -19.95
N LEU A 162 0.01 22.43 -21.17
CA LEU A 162 -1.24 22.35 -21.92
C LEU A 162 -1.27 21.06 -22.76
N LEU A 163 -2.12 20.11 -22.36
CA LEU A 163 -2.40 18.89 -23.13
C LEU A 163 -3.53 19.16 -24.12
N THR A 164 -3.29 18.99 -25.42
CA THR A 164 -4.29 19.28 -26.47
C THR A 164 -4.86 18.03 -27.14
N ALA A 165 -4.12 16.93 -27.14
CA ALA A 165 -4.59 15.66 -27.65
C ALA A 165 -3.94 14.49 -26.90
N GLY A 166 -4.69 13.38 -26.82
CA GLY A 166 -4.24 12.13 -26.22
C GLY A 166 -5.24 11.01 -26.48
N ASN A 167 -4.74 9.79 -26.64
CA ASN A 167 -5.55 8.60 -26.81
C ASN A 167 -6.21 8.22 -25.47
N PRO A 168 -7.54 7.97 -25.39
CA PRO A 168 -8.20 7.60 -24.14
C PRO A 168 -7.91 6.14 -23.71
N ILE A 169 -6.96 5.46 -24.36
CA ILE A 169 -6.55 4.08 -24.08
C ILE A 169 -6.18 3.84 -22.61
N ILE A 170 -5.78 4.87 -21.87
CA ILE A 170 -5.46 4.78 -20.44
C ILE A 170 -6.62 4.21 -19.61
N ALA A 171 -7.88 4.43 -20.01
CA ALA A 171 -9.04 3.85 -19.32
C ALA A 171 -8.96 2.30 -19.24
N ALA A 172 -8.41 1.65 -20.27
CA ALA A 172 -8.23 0.20 -20.29
C ALA A 172 -7.23 -0.27 -19.21
N SER A 173 -6.21 0.53 -18.88
CA SER A 173 -5.28 0.20 -17.79
C SER A 173 -5.99 0.13 -16.43
N PHE A 174 -6.88 1.09 -16.14
CA PHE A 174 -7.66 1.09 -14.91
C PHE A 174 -8.64 -0.08 -14.83
N VAL A 175 -9.24 -0.47 -15.96
CA VAL A 175 -10.06 -1.70 -16.01
C VAL A 175 -9.23 -2.93 -15.64
N ILE A 176 -8.02 -3.06 -16.19
CA ILE A 176 -7.12 -4.17 -15.87
C ILE A 176 -6.74 -4.18 -14.39
N VAL A 177 -6.38 -3.01 -13.83
CA VAL A 177 -6.07 -2.85 -12.41
C VAL A 177 -7.25 -3.26 -11.53
N ILE A 178 -8.46 -2.77 -11.82
CA ILE A 178 -9.68 -3.09 -11.06
C ILE A 178 -9.98 -4.59 -11.11
N LEU A 179 -9.81 -5.25 -12.26
CA LEU A 179 -10.00 -6.70 -12.38
C LEU A 179 -9.00 -7.46 -11.50
N PHE A 180 -7.74 -7.01 -11.48
CA PHE A 180 -6.70 -7.60 -10.64
C PHE A 180 -6.95 -7.36 -9.14
N GLU A 181 -7.26 -6.13 -8.75
CA GLU A 181 -7.62 -5.78 -7.37
C GLU A 181 -8.84 -6.57 -6.89
N THR A 182 -9.84 -6.78 -7.76
CA THR A 182 -11.02 -7.60 -7.45
C THR A 182 -10.63 -9.04 -7.13
N LEU A 183 -9.73 -9.64 -7.92
CA LEU A 183 -9.21 -10.99 -7.66
C LEU A 183 -8.51 -11.06 -6.31
N VAL A 184 -7.58 -10.14 -6.06
CA VAL A 184 -6.78 -10.10 -4.83
C VAL A 184 -7.68 -9.85 -3.61
N LEU A 185 -8.60 -8.89 -3.69
CA LEU A 185 -9.56 -8.57 -2.64
C LEU A 185 -10.47 -9.77 -2.35
N THR A 186 -11.00 -10.43 -3.38
CA THR A 186 -11.88 -11.60 -3.23
C THR A 186 -11.16 -12.75 -2.53
N LEU A 187 -9.94 -13.08 -2.96
CA LEU A 187 -9.13 -14.13 -2.31
C LEU A 187 -8.79 -13.79 -0.87
N THR A 188 -8.54 -12.52 -0.58
CA THR A 188 -8.23 -12.04 0.78
C THR A 188 -9.48 -12.10 1.66
N LEU A 189 -10.65 -11.71 1.15
CA LEU A 189 -11.94 -11.78 1.85
C LEU A 189 -12.35 -13.22 2.16
N ILE A 190 -12.25 -14.13 1.19
CA ILE A 190 -12.58 -15.55 1.38
C ILE A 190 -11.79 -16.13 2.56
N LYS A 191 -10.47 -15.90 2.59
CA LYS A 191 -9.63 -16.40 3.68
C LYS A 191 -9.87 -15.67 4.98
N GLY A 192 -10.07 -14.35 4.94
CA GLY A 192 -10.41 -13.56 6.13
C GLY A 192 -11.67 -14.06 6.82
N VAL A 193 -12.74 -14.31 6.06
CA VAL A 193 -14.00 -14.85 6.58
C VAL A 193 -13.84 -16.29 7.06
N GLN A 194 -13.09 -17.13 6.35
CA GLN A 194 -12.82 -18.51 6.79
C GLN A 194 -12.13 -18.54 8.16
N HIS A 195 -11.08 -17.73 8.35
CA HIS A 195 -10.37 -17.64 9.63
C HIS A 195 -11.25 -17.05 10.73
N TYR A 196 -12.07 -16.04 10.43
CA TYR A 196 -13.01 -15.47 11.39
C TYR A 196 -14.03 -16.48 11.90
N ARG A 197 -14.62 -17.28 10.98
CA ARG A 197 -15.60 -18.32 11.33
C ARG A 197 -15.00 -19.42 12.21
N ILE A 198 -13.76 -19.84 11.93
CA ILE A 198 -13.08 -20.90 12.69
C ILE A 198 -12.63 -20.39 14.07
N ALA A 199 -12.15 -19.15 14.17
CA ALA A 199 -11.62 -18.58 15.41
C ALA A 199 -12.70 -18.09 16.42
N SER A 200 -13.99 -18.34 16.16
CA SER A 200 -15.11 -17.98 17.04
C SER A 200 -15.09 -16.53 17.54
N GLY A 201 -14.63 -15.58 16.70
CA GLY A 201 -14.65 -14.14 17.00
C GLY A 201 -13.76 -13.65 18.17
N ARG A 202 -12.89 -14.49 18.75
CA ARG A 202 -12.15 -14.16 20.01
C ARG A 202 -10.63 -13.96 19.86
N GLY A 203 -10.12 -13.56 18.70
CA GLY A 203 -8.67 -13.48 18.46
C GLY A 203 -8.14 -12.10 18.04
N PHE A 204 -6.94 -11.75 18.51
CA PHE A 204 -6.06 -10.67 17.99
C PHE A 204 -5.91 -10.73 16.46
N VAL A 205 -5.89 -11.95 15.89
CA VAL A 205 -5.87 -12.22 14.45
C VAL A 205 -7.08 -11.62 13.74
N SER A 206 -8.26 -11.58 14.36
CA SER A 206 -9.48 -11.00 13.76
C SER A 206 -9.37 -9.48 13.56
N VAL A 207 -8.72 -8.77 14.48
CA VAL A 207 -8.54 -7.31 14.39
C VAL A 207 -7.51 -6.99 13.33
N LEU A 208 -6.40 -7.73 13.28
CA LEU A 208 -5.36 -7.58 12.27
C LEU A 208 -5.87 -7.86 10.84
N TYR A 209 -6.77 -8.83 10.68
CA TYR A 209 -7.43 -9.09 9.40
C TYR A 209 -8.45 -8.01 9.03
N ARG A 210 -9.25 -7.53 10.00
CA ARG A 210 -10.21 -6.45 9.77
C ARG A 210 -9.50 -5.19 9.28
N ASP A 211 -8.47 -4.77 9.99
CA ASP A 211 -7.71 -3.57 9.65
C ASP A 211 -6.95 -3.78 8.34
N GLY A 212 -6.44 -4.99 8.12
CA GLY A 212 -5.73 -5.39 6.90
C GLY A 212 -6.56 -5.33 5.61
N VAL A 213 -7.81 -5.79 5.64
CA VAL A 213 -8.72 -5.88 4.47
C VAL A 213 -9.29 -4.52 4.09
N VAL A 214 -9.56 -3.67 5.08
CA VAL A 214 -10.06 -2.30 4.86
C VAL A 214 -9.17 -1.53 3.89
N PHE A 215 -7.85 -1.69 3.98
CA PHE A 215 -6.90 -1.10 3.03
C PHE A 215 -7.16 -1.52 1.57
N TYR A 216 -7.45 -2.80 1.32
CA TYR A 216 -7.73 -3.30 -0.03
C TYR A 216 -9.05 -2.73 -0.58
N ILE A 217 -10.07 -2.60 0.28
CA ILE A 217 -11.36 -2.01 -0.10
C ILE A 217 -11.18 -0.55 -0.49
N TYR A 218 -10.38 0.22 0.26
CA TYR A 218 -10.10 1.61 -0.07
C TYR A 218 -9.35 1.75 -1.40
N LEU A 219 -8.33 0.92 -1.65
CA LEU A 219 -7.59 0.96 -2.93
C LEU A 219 -8.50 0.64 -4.12
N PHE A 220 -9.26 -0.44 -4.02
CA PHE A 220 -10.26 -0.81 -5.02
C PHE A 220 -11.27 0.33 -5.27
N GLY A 221 -11.78 0.95 -4.21
CA GLY A 221 -12.71 2.07 -4.32
C GLY A 221 -12.10 3.27 -5.04
N ILE A 222 -10.84 3.61 -4.74
CA ILE A 222 -10.12 4.71 -5.41
C ILE A 222 -9.89 4.40 -6.89
N SER A 223 -9.51 3.17 -7.23
CA SER A 223 -9.35 2.72 -8.62
C SER A 223 -10.66 2.83 -9.41
N VAL A 224 -11.80 2.44 -8.80
CA VAL A 224 -13.13 2.59 -9.41
C VAL A 224 -13.49 4.06 -9.62
N VAL A 225 -13.25 4.93 -8.63
CA VAL A 225 -13.52 6.37 -8.76
C VAL A 225 -12.64 6.98 -9.86
N ASN A 226 -11.38 6.58 -9.97
CA ASN A 226 -10.49 7.00 -11.06
C ASN A 226 -11.05 6.61 -12.43
N LEU A 227 -11.49 5.36 -12.60
CA LEU A 227 -12.10 4.92 -13.85
C LEU A 227 -13.36 5.73 -14.19
N ILE A 228 -14.21 6.01 -13.20
CA ILE A 228 -15.41 6.84 -13.38
C ILE A 228 -15.02 8.24 -13.85
N VAL A 229 -14.01 8.87 -13.23
CA VAL A 229 -13.52 10.18 -13.65
C VAL A 229 -13.01 10.14 -15.09
N ILE A 230 -12.21 9.13 -15.46
CA ILE A 230 -11.66 9.02 -16.83
C ILE A 230 -12.76 8.86 -17.90
N VAL A 231 -13.83 8.12 -17.59
CA VAL A 231 -14.90 7.82 -18.57
C VAL A 231 -15.98 8.91 -18.60
N ALA A 232 -16.31 9.50 -17.45
CA ALA A 232 -17.42 10.45 -17.32
C ALA A 232 -16.97 11.92 -17.36
N ALA A 233 -15.73 12.23 -16.99
CA ALA A 233 -15.23 13.59 -16.98
C ALA A 233 -14.61 13.99 -18.34
N PRO A 234 -14.48 15.30 -18.60
CA PRO A 234 -13.72 15.80 -19.74
C PRO A 234 -12.28 15.30 -19.73
N ARG A 235 -11.68 15.13 -20.92
CA ARG A 235 -10.33 14.53 -21.08
C ARG A 235 -9.23 15.27 -20.29
N ASP A 236 -9.42 16.56 -20.06
CA ASP A 236 -8.52 17.39 -19.25
C ASP A 236 -8.43 16.90 -17.78
N LEU A 237 -9.41 16.13 -17.30
CA LEU A 237 -9.44 15.55 -15.93
C LEU A 237 -9.00 14.09 -15.89
N ALA A 238 -8.52 13.51 -16.99
CA ALA A 238 -8.20 12.09 -17.04
C ALA A 238 -7.15 11.67 -16.00
N ASN A 239 -6.30 12.59 -15.56
CA ASN A 239 -5.26 12.33 -14.53
C ASN A 239 -5.59 12.92 -13.16
N LEU A 240 -6.78 13.52 -12.98
CA LEU A 240 -7.16 14.26 -11.77
C LEU A 240 -6.90 13.49 -10.48
N LEU A 241 -7.15 12.18 -10.49
CA LEU A 241 -7.02 11.34 -9.30
C LEU A 241 -5.83 10.38 -9.39
N ALA A 242 -4.99 10.47 -10.43
CA ALA A 242 -3.88 9.54 -10.64
C ALA A 242 -2.81 9.67 -9.56
N ILE A 243 -2.40 10.90 -9.22
CA ILE A 243 -1.46 11.17 -8.13
C ILE A 243 -2.08 10.85 -6.77
N PHE A 244 -3.34 11.20 -6.57
CA PHE A 244 -4.04 10.84 -5.34
C PHE A 244 -4.07 9.31 -5.14
N GLN A 245 -4.43 8.55 -6.18
CA GLN A 245 -4.38 7.09 -6.16
C GLN A 245 -2.97 6.60 -5.86
N ARG A 246 -1.96 7.11 -6.58
CA ARG A 246 -0.56 6.74 -6.37
C ARG A 246 -0.08 6.94 -4.93
N VAL A 247 -0.40 8.08 -4.33
CA VAL A 247 -0.09 8.36 -2.92
C VAL A 247 -0.83 7.37 -2.03
N MET A 248 -2.13 7.14 -2.25
CA MET A 248 -2.90 6.19 -1.45
C MET A 248 -2.37 4.74 -1.55
N HIS A 249 -1.98 4.27 -2.73
CA HIS A 249 -1.29 2.97 -2.88
C HIS A 249 -0.03 2.92 -2.03
N SER A 250 0.76 4.00 -2.00
CA SER A 250 1.95 4.06 -1.15
C SER A 250 1.61 3.99 0.34
N LEU A 251 0.73 4.90 0.81
CA LEU A 251 0.40 5.03 2.23
C LEU A 251 -0.20 3.73 2.79
N LEU A 252 -1.19 3.17 2.08
CA LEU A 252 -1.93 2.01 2.55
C LEU A 252 -1.05 0.75 2.52
N SER A 253 -0.27 0.52 1.46
CA SER A 253 0.62 -0.64 1.40
C SER A 253 1.80 -0.55 2.38
N ALA A 254 2.35 0.65 2.62
CA ALA A 254 3.38 0.86 3.64
C ALA A 254 2.84 0.60 5.06
N ARG A 255 1.67 1.15 5.40
CA ARG A 255 1.00 0.92 6.71
C ARG A 255 0.68 -0.55 6.94
N VAL A 256 0.17 -1.23 5.93
CA VAL A 256 -0.07 -2.69 5.97
C VAL A 256 1.20 -3.46 6.35
N LEU A 257 2.34 -3.13 5.74
CA LEU A 257 3.59 -3.81 6.02
C LEU A 257 4.15 -3.50 7.41
N MET A 258 4.02 -2.25 7.87
CA MET A 258 4.42 -1.86 9.22
C MET A 258 3.56 -2.57 10.27
N ASN A 259 2.24 -2.55 10.12
CA ASN A 259 1.30 -3.20 11.04
C ASN A 259 1.55 -4.70 11.14
N LEU A 260 1.86 -5.36 10.02
CA LEU A 260 2.19 -6.79 10.00
C LEU A 260 3.49 -7.09 10.74
N ARG A 261 4.53 -6.27 10.57
CA ARG A 261 5.81 -6.44 11.27
C ARG A 261 5.67 -6.19 12.76
N GLU A 262 4.90 -5.17 13.14
CA GLU A 262 4.63 -4.86 14.54
C GLU A 262 3.86 -6.00 15.21
N ALA A 263 2.85 -6.56 14.54
CA ALA A 263 2.11 -7.72 15.03
C ALA A 263 3.02 -8.93 15.24
N ASN A 264 3.89 -9.24 14.27
CA ASN A 264 4.85 -10.33 14.39
C ASN A 264 5.82 -10.13 15.57
N GLN A 265 6.35 -8.92 15.77
CA GLN A 265 7.24 -8.64 16.91
C GLN A 265 6.54 -8.79 18.25
N ARG A 266 5.28 -8.33 18.37
CA ARG A 266 4.46 -8.51 19.57
C ARG A 266 4.22 -9.99 19.86
N GLU A 267 3.93 -10.80 18.84
CA GLU A 267 3.76 -12.24 18.99
C GLU A 267 5.04 -12.93 19.48
N TYR A 268 6.21 -12.59 18.92
CA TYR A 268 7.49 -13.10 19.42
C TYR A 268 7.80 -12.66 20.86
N ALA A 269 7.47 -11.42 21.23
CA ALA A 269 7.66 -10.93 22.59
C ALA A 269 6.77 -11.68 23.60
N LEU A 270 5.51 -11.96 23.26
CA LEU A 270 4.61 -12.75 24.10
C LEU A 270 5.08 -14.20 24.23
N ALA A 271 5.53 -14.83 23.13
CA ALA A 271 6.09 -16.17 23.16
C ALA A 271 7.40 -16.23 23.99
N GLY A 272 8.22 -15.18 23.93
CA GLY A 272 9.43 -15.02 24.75
C GLY A 272 9.14 -14.79 26.25
N MET A 273 8.05 -14.09 26.57
CA MET A 273 7.59 -13.95 27.96
C MET A 273 7.07 -15.28 28.52
N GLN A 274 6.37 -16.08 27.70
CA GLN A 274 5.93 -17.43 28.09
C GLN A 274 7.08 -18.42 28.28
N SER A 275 8.23 -18.22 27.64
CA SER A 275 9.43 -19.05 27.81
C SER A 275 10.40 -18.56 28.89
N SER A 276 10.11 -17.44 29.56
CA SER A 276 10.95 -16.91 30.63
C SER A 276 10.84 -17.77 31.91
N PRO A 277 11.96 -18.07 32.62
CA PRO A 277 12.02 -19.07 33.70
C PRO A 277 11.21 -18.74 34.97
N LEU A 278 10.55 -17.58 35.03
CA LEU A 278 9.69 -17.20 36.16
C LEU A 278 8.47 -18.13 36.32
N GLN A 279 8.00 -18.78 35.25
CA GLN A 279 6.92 -19.78 35.35
C GLN A 279 7.42 -21.14 35.86
N HIS A 280 8.70 -21.45 35.66
CA HIS A 280 9.38 -22.60 36.27
C HIS A 280 9.64 -22.38 37.77
N LEU A 281 9.90 -21.13 38.19
CA LEU A 281 10.04 -20.76 39.60
C LEU A 281 8.70 -20.85 40.35
N SER A 282 7.56 -20.46 39.75
CA SER A 282 6.25 -20.62 40.40
C SER A 282 5.82 -22.08 40.55
N PHE A 283 6.16 -22.95 39.59
CA PHE A 283 5.87 -24.39 39.67
C PHE A 283 6.86 -25.15 40.54
N SER A 284 8.13 -24.72 40.65
CA SER A 284 9.09 -25.35 41.58
C SER A 284 8.85 -24.91 43.03
N GLN A 285 8.39 -23.68 43.25
CA GLN A 285 8.08 -23.17 44.59
C GLN A 285 6.78 -23.78 45.15
N SER A 286 5.80 -24.10 44.30
CA SER A 286 4.62 -24.88 44.72
C SER A 286 4.96 -26.35 45.01
N ARG A 287 5.83 -26.95 44.19
CA ARG A 287 6.22 -28.37 44.33
C ARG A 287 7.14 -28.62 45.52
N SER A 288 8.06 -27.70 45.82
CA SER A 288 8.87 -27.75 47.05
C SER A 288 8.03 -27.53 48.31
N SER A 289 7.06 -26.61 48.28
CA SER A 289 6.12 -26.44 49.40
C SER A 289 5.22 -27.66 49.63
N GLU A 290 4.87 -28.43 48.60
CA GLU A 290 4.12 -29.68 48.73
C GLU A 290 5.00 -30.85 49.21
N GLU A 291 6.23 -30.97 48.71
CA GLU A 291 7.19 -31.98 49.17
C GLU A 291 7.61 -31.76 50.62
N ASP A 292 7.78 -30.50 51.06
CA ASP A 292 8.04 -30.17 52.47
C ASP A 292 6.82 -30.46 53.38
N ARG A 293 5.60 -30.27 52.88
CA ARG A 293 4.38 -30.66 53.62
C ARG A 293 4.20 -32.18 53.71
N LEU A 294 4.59 -32.91 52.66
CA LEU A 294 4.52 -34.37 52.61
C LEU A 294 5.64 -35.04 53.41
N SER A 295 6.85 -34.45 53.46
CA SER A 295 7.95 -34.93 54.31
C SER A 295 7.68 -34.66 55.79
N PHE A 296 7.09 -33.51 56.14
CA PHE A 296 6.68 -33.22 57.51
C PHE A 296 5.55 -34.15 58.01
N ARG A 297 4.57 -34.50 57.16
CA ARG A 297 3.56 -35.53 57.49
C ARG A 297 4.18 -36.92 57.69
N ARG A 298 5.14 -37.31 56.85
CA ARG A 298 5.80 -38.63 56.95
C ARG A 298 6.63 -38.81 58.22
N ASN A 299 7.20 -37.72 58.76
CA ASN A 299 7.92 -37.74 60.04
C ASN A 299 6.98 -37.78 61.26
N LEU A 300 5.74 -37.30 61.15
CA LEU A 300 4.75 -37.42 62.22
C LEU A 300 4.18 -38.84 62.35
N ASP A 301 4.00 -39.55 61.23
CA ASP A 301 3.49 -40.93 61.23
C ASP A 301 4.55 -41.99 61.61
N GLY A 302 5.84 -41.63 61.62
CA GLY A 302 6.95 -42.52 61.99
C GLY A 302 7.25 -42.61 63.49
N THR A 303 6.50 -41.90 64.34
CA THR A 303 6.77 -41.82 65.79
C THR A 303 5.61 -42.38 66.63
N VAL A 304 5.09 -43.56 66.27
CA VAL A 304 4.27 -44.36 67.18
C VAL A 304 5.11 -45.55 67.63
N ILE A 305 5.69 -45.36 68.81
CA ILE A 305 6.58 -46.26 69.52
C ILE A 305 5.78 -47.47 70.02
N ASP A 306 6.30 -48.65 69.69
CA ASP A 306 6.06 -49.94 70.36
C ASP A 306 6.21 -49.78 71.88
N ILE A 307 5.15 -50.04 72.65
CA ILE A 307 5.26 -50.40 74.07
C ILE A 307 4.28 -51.55 74.33
N SER A 308 4.91 -52.71 74.59
CA SER A 308 4.47 -53.91 75.34
C SER A 308 3.13 -53.83 76.08
#